data_AF-T1C3M6-F1
#
_entry.id   AF-T1C3M6-F1
#
_cell.length_a   1.000
_cell.length_b   1.000
_cell.length_c   1.000
_cell.angle_alpha   90.00
_cell.angle_beta   90.00
_cell.angle_gamma   90.00
#
_symmetry.space_group_name_H-M   'P 1'
#
loop_
_entity.id
_entity.type
_entity.pdbx_description
1 polymer ?
#
loop_
_entity_poly.entity_id
_entity_poly.type
_entity_poly.pdbx_seq_one_letter_code
_entity_poly.pdbx_strand_id
1 'polypeptide(L)'
;MSDILDRILARKAEEVRARRALLPLAELAVRCSTAPAPRGFADALIERIAAGLPAVIAEIKKASPSKGVIRPDFDPAAIAR
;
A
#
# COMPACT_ATOMS: atom_id res chain seq x y z
N MET A 1 0.19 5.60 -27.70
CA MET A 1 1.43 5.75 -26.90
C MET A 1 1.05 5.31 -25.50
N SER A 2 1.41 4.09 -25.05
CA SER A 2 0.98 3.62 -23.72
C SER A 2 1.83 4.31 -22.67
N ASP A 3 1.21 4.97 -21.70
CA ASP A 3 1.96 5.69 -20.67
C ASP A 3 2.52 4.72 -19.61
N ILE A 4 3.21 5.25 -18.59
CA ILE A 4 3.77 4.44 -17.51
C ILE A 4 2.66 3.74 -16.69
N LEU A 5 1.46 4.31 -16.62
CA LEU A 5 0.33 3.75 -15.89
C LEU A 5 -0.20 2.51 -16.61
N ASP A 6 -0.32 2.53 -17.94
CA ASP A 6 -0.72 1.36 -18.73
C ASP A 6 0.20 0.16 -18.49
N ARG A 7 1.52 0.41 -18.43
CA ARG A 7 2.52 -0.62 -18.13
C ARG A 7 2.36 -1.18 -16.71
N ILE A 8 2.06 -0.32 -15.74
CA ILE A 8 1.79 -0.74 -14.35
C ILE A 8 0.53 -1.62 -14.33
N LEU A 9 -0.55 -1.20 -14.99
CA LEU A 9 -1.83 -1.93 -15.01
C LEU A 9 -1.69 -3.30 -15.66
N ALA A 10 -1.04 -3.38 -16.83
CA ALA A 10 -0.78 -4.64 -17.53
C ALA A 10 -0.04 -5.63 -16.62
N ARG A 11 1.02 -5.16 -15.95
CA ARG A 11 1.77 -6.00 -15.01
C ARG A 11 0.93 -6.43 -13.81
N LYS A 12 0.10 -5.54 -13.24
CA LYS A 12 -0.76 -5.89 -12.09
C LYS A 12 -1.81 -6.93 -12.45
N ALA A 13 -2.34 -6.92 -13.66
CA ALA A 13 -3.28 -7.96 -14.12
C ALA A 13 -2.62 -9.35 -14.12
N GLU A 14 -1.37 -9.47 -14.58
CA GLU A 14 -0.60 -10.72 -14.52
C GLU A 14 -0.35 -11.16 -13.07
N GLU A 15 0.08 -10.24 -12.20
CA GLU A 15 0.36 -10.54 -10.80
C GLU A 15 -0.89 -10.98 -10.05
N VAL A 16 -2.04 -10.33 -10.28
CA VAL A 16 -3.32 -10.74 -9.69
C VAL A 16 -3.72 -12.14 -10.15
N ARG A 17 -3.58 -12.44 -11.44
CA ARG A 17 -3.88 -13.77 -11.98
C ARG A 17 -3.00 -14.85 -11.32
N ALA A 18 -1.69 -14.61 -11.25
CA ALA A 18 -0.75 -15.53 -10.62
C ALA A 18 -1.03 -15.73 -9.12
N ARG A 19 -1.31 -14.65 -8.38
CA ARG A 19 -1.60 -14.73 -6.93
C ARG A 19 -2.95 -15.39 -6.64
N ARG A 20 -3.97 -15.17 -7.47
CA ARG A 20 -5.28 -15.85 -7.33
C ARG A 20 -5.17 -17.37 -7.53
N ALA A 21 -4.24 -17.82 -8.37
CA ALA A 21 -3.99 -19.25 -8.55
C ALA A 21 -3.33 -19.88 -7.31
N LEU A 22 -2.53 -19.11 -6.56
CA LEU A 22 -1.86 -19.58 -5.34
C LEU A 22 -2.75 -19.47 -4.09
N LEU A 23 -3.57 -18.42 -4.00
CA LEU A 23 -4.50 -18.18 -2.91
C LEU A 23 -5.85 -17.73 -3.49
N PRO A 24 -6.81 -18.66 -3.64
CA PRO A 24 -8.13 -18.35 -4.15
C PRO A 24 -8.86 -17.32 -3.29
N LEU A 25 -9.76 -16.55 -3.92
CA LEU A 25 -10.47 -15.45 -3.26
C LEU A 25 -11.27 -15.91 -2.03
N ALA A 26 -11.89 -17.09 -2.08
CA ALA A 26 -12.66 -17.63 -0.96
C ALA A 26 -11.78 -17.86 0.28
N GLU A 27 -10.57 -18.39 0.09
CA GLU A 27 -9.63 -18.61 1.19
C GLU A 27 -9.08 -17.29 1.72
N LEU A 28 -8.76 -16.34 0.82
CA LEU A 28 -8.36 -14.99 1.23
C LEU A 28 -9.45 -14.31 2.07
N ALA A 29 -10.72 -14.45 1.70
CA ALA A 29 -11.84 -13.88 2.45
C ALA A 29 -11.94 -14.46 3.88
N VAL A 30 -11.71 -15.76 4.05
CA VAL A 30 -11.65 -16.39 5.38
C VAL A 30 -10.48 -15.85 6.20
N ARG A 31 -9.29 -15.69 5.60
CA ARG A 31 -8.14 -15.10 6.32
C ARG A 31 -8.41 -13.65 6.73
N CYS A 32 -9.11 -12.89 5.89
CA CYS A 32 -9.49 -11.52 6.19
C CYS A 32 -10.51 -11.42 7.32
N SER A 33 -11.43 -12.38 7.46
CA SER A 33 -12.42 -12.35 8.55
C SER A 33 -11.82 -12.58 9.94
N THR A 34 -10.65 -13.24 10.00
CA THR A 34 -9.89 -13.44 11.25
C THR A 34 -8.77 -12.43 11.46
N ALA A 35 -8.63 -11.43 10.59
CA ALA A 35 -7.61 -10.41 10.74
C ALA A 35 -7.92 -9.46 11.91
N PRO A 36 -6.90 -8.82 12.53
CA PRO A 36 -7.14 -7.77 13.53
C PRO A 36 -8.04 -6.66 12.98
N ALA A 37 -8.80 -6.04 13.88
CA ALA A 37 -9.67 -4.92 13.52
C ALA A 37 -8.88 -3.79 12.82
N PRO A 38 -9.47 -3.13 11.81
CA PRO A 38 -8.86 -1.95 11.19
C PRO A 38 -8.56 -0.85 12.22
N ARG A 39 -7.46 -0.13 12.02
CA ARG A 39 -6.97 0.89 12.98
C ARG A 39 -7.66 2.25 12.89
N GLY A 40 -8.61 2.46 11.98
CA GLY A 40 -9.26 3.77 11.77
C GLY A 40 -8.41 4.77 11.00
N PHE A 41 -8.02 4.44 9.76
CA PHE A 41 -7.14 5.31 8.95
C PHE A 41 -7.73 6.70 8.70
N ALA A 42 -9.01 6.78 8.33
CA ALA A 42 -9.69 8.06 8.08
C ALA A 42 -9.90 8.84 9.38
N ASP A 43 -10.34 8.16 10.44
CA ASP A 43 -10.64 8.77 11.74
C ASP A 43 -9.41 9.47 12.32
N ALA A 44 -8.23 8.84 12.25
CA ALA A 44 -6.98 9.43 12.71
C ALA A 44 -6.63 10.75 11.98
N LEU A 45 -6.97 10.87 10.69
CA LEU A 45 -6.75 12.10 9.93
C LEU A 45 -7.78 13.17 10.31
N ILE A 46 -9.04 12.77 10.42
CA ILE A 46 -10.17 13.65 10.78
C ILE A 46 -9.95 14.25 12.16
N GLU A 47 -9.55 13.45 13.15
CA GLU A 47 -9.29 13.90 14.53
C GLU A 47 -8.17 14.95 14.59
N ARG A 48 -7.08 14.75 13.85
CA ARG A 48 -5.98 15.71 13.77
C ARG A 48 -6.43 17.04 13.15
N ILE A 49 -7.16 16.97 12.04
CA ILE A 49 -7.70 18.15 11.36
C ILE A 49 -8.68 18.90 12.28
N ALA A 50 -9.57 18.18 12.97
CA ALA A 50 -10.53 18.76 13.91
C ALA A 50 -9.84 19.48 15.09
N ALA A 51 -8.68 18.98 15.51
CA ALA A 51 -7.83 19.62 16.52
C ALA A 51 -7.00 20.81 15.98
N GLY A 52 -7.16 21.18 14.70
CA GLY A 52 -6.36 22.23 14.06
C GLY A 52 -4.90 21.84 13.81
N LEU A 53 -4.58 20.54 13.84
CA LEU A 53 -3.23 20.00 13.66
C LEU A 53 -3.06 19.41 12.25
N PRO A 54 -1.83 19.41 11.69
CA PRO A 54 -1.55 18.71 10.45
C PRO A 54 -1.83 17.20 10.56
N ALA A 55 -2.49 16.65 9.53
CA ALA A 55 -2.70 15.22 9.37
C ALA A 55 -1.80 14.70 8.24
N VAL A 56 -0.74 13.98 8.60
CA VAL A 56 0.29 13.54 7.65
C VAL A 56 0.22 12.04 7.44
N ILE A 57 0.10 11.62 6.18
CA ILE A 57 0.32 10.23 5.76
C ILE A 57 1.78 10.14 5.30
N ALA A 58 2.64 9.57 6.14
CA ALA A 58 4.03 9.35 5.80
C ALA A 58 4.19 8.09 4.92
N GLU A 59 4.60 8.27 3.66
CA GLU A 59 4.83 7.17 2.72
C GLU A 59 6.24 6.56 2.91
N ILE A 60 6.30 5.24 3.07
CA ILE A 60 7.55 4.47 3.12
C ILE A 60 7.88 3.96 1.71
N LYS A 61 8.82 4.63 1.00
CA LYS A 61 9.10 4.37 -0.43
C LYS A 61 10.57 4.11 -0.72
N LYS A 62 10.88 2.96 -1.36
CA LYS A 62 12.25 2.59 -1.77
C LYS A 62 12.71 3.30 -3.04
N ALA A 63 11.83 3.34 -4.05
CA ALA A 63 12.16 3.84 -5.38
C ALA A 63 10.89 4.34 -6.11
N SER A 64 11.06 5.09 -7.20
CA SER A 64 9.95 5.46 -8.10
C SER A 64 10.41 5.51 -9.56
N PRO A 65 9.49 5.36 -10.54
CA PRO A 65 9.84 5.47 -11.96
C PRO A 65 10.52 6.80 -12.33
N SER A 66 10.15 7.90 -11.68
CA SER A 66 10.66 9.24 -11.98
C SER A 66 11.95 9.61 -11.24
N LYS A 67 12.23 9.01 -10.08
CA LYS A 67 13.39 9.36 -9.23
C LYS A 67 14.40 8.22 -9.02
N GLY A 68 14.15 7.04 -9.59
CA GLY A 68 15.01 5.87 -9.35
C GLY A 68 14.97 5.44 -7.88
N VAL A 69 16.10 4.93 -7.36
CA VAL A 69 16.24 4.55 -5.96
C VAL A 69 16.27 5.82 -5.09
N ILE A 70 15.34 5.91 -4.14
CA ILE A 70 15.19 7.03 -3.21
C ILE A 70 15.95 6.74 -1.92
N ARG A 71 15.89 5.48 -1.45
CA ARG A 71 16.57 5.03 -0.24
C ARG A 71 17.24 3.67 -0.47
N PRO A 72 18.58 3.62 -0.63
CA PRO A 72 19.31 2.36 -0.79
C PRO A 72 19.16 1.44 0.43
N ASP A 73 19.39 1.99 1.63
CA ASP A 73 19.26 1.27 2.91
C ASP A 73 17.81 1.31 3.40
N PHE A 74 17.03 0.35 2.92
CA PHE A 74 15.57 0.35 3.08
C PHE A 74 15.11 -0.69 4.11
N ASP A 75 14.95 -0.25 5.36
CA ASP A 75 14.30 -1.00 6.44
C ASP A 75 12.90 -0.39 6.75
N PRO A 76 11.81 -0.97 6.23
CA PRO A 76 10.46 -0.44 6.45
C PRO A 76 10.04 -0.39 7.91
N ALA A 77 10.50 -1.34 8.73
CA ALA A 77 10.13 -1.40 10.13
C ALA A 77 10.80 -0.27 10.91
N ALA A 78 12.09 -0.01 10.64
CA ALA A 78 12.77 1.15 11.23
C ALA A 78 12.22 2.49 10.73
N ILE A 79 11.76 2.57 9.47
CA ILE A 79 11.14 3.80 8.93
C ILE A 79 9.77 4.08 9.56
N ALA A 80 9.05 3.04 9.99
CA ALA A 80 7.71 3.15 10.56
C ALA A 80 7.68 3.47 12.07
N ARG A 81 8.81 3.39 12.78
CA ARG A 81 8.91 3.74 14.21
C ARG A 81 8.94 5.24 14.40
#